data_AF-A0A967FML9-F1
#
_entry.id   AF-A0A967FML9-F1
#
_cell.length_a   1.000
_cell.length_b   1.000
_cell.length_c   1.000
_cell.angle_alpha   90.00
_cell.angle_beta   90.00
_cell.angle_gamma   90.00
#
_symmetry.space_group_name_H-M   'P 1'
#
loop_
_entity.id
_entity.type
_entity.pdbx_description
1 polymer ?
#
loop_
_entity_poly.entity_id
_entity_poly.type
_entity_poly.pdbx_seq_one_letter_code
_entity_poly.pdbx_strand_id
1 'polypeptide(L)'
;LIEHYIKRYTSEFSEKKIQRPIQTTIAKMSSYRWPGNVRELQNVLKRMMILGEGEKTIDDLLNAPIPQQQGPEFKTAESKLLITDDLWRVNGEKVPNLSALSLKKVRKKAANRVEREVISYVLEKTGWNKTRAAKIMNIS
;
A
#
# COMPACT_ATOMS: atom_id res chain seq x y z
N LEU A 1 -7.80 9.27 19.72
CA LEU A 1 -7.92 8.81 18.31
C LEU A 1 -9.13 7.88 18.12
N ILE A 2 -9.26 6.81 18.90
CA ILE A 2 -10.39 5.86 18.81
C ILE A 2 -11.74 6.56 19.04
N GLU A 3 -11.84 7.38 20.10
CA GLU A 3 -13.06 8.15 20.40
C GLU A 3 -13.49 9.11 19.29
N HIS A 4 -12.52 9.70 18.59
CA HIS A 4 -12.80 10.58 17.45
C HIS A 4 -13.49 9.80 16.30
N TYR A 5 -13.02 8.59 16.00
CA TYR A 5 -13.64 7.74 14.99
C TYR A 5 -14.99 7.18 15.45
N ILE A 6 -15.15 6.83 16.73
CA ILE A 6 -16.44 6.43 17.30
C ILE A 6 -17.45 7.56 17.08
N LYS A 7 -17.14 8.79 17.49
CA LYS A 7 -18.02 9.95 17.34
C LYS A 7 -18.38 10.19 15.87
N ARG A 8 -17.38 10.17 14.99
CA ARG A 8 -17.56 10.35 13.55
C ARG A 8 -18.53 9.32 12.97
N TYR A 9 -18.28 8.04 13.23
CA TYR A 9 -19.09 6.98 12.65
C TYR A 9 -20.47 6.87 13.30
N THR A 10 -20.66 7.24 14.57
CA THR A 10 -22.01 7.34 15.17
C THR A 10 -22.85 8.44 14.52
N SER A 11 -22.22 9.52 14.06
CA SER A 11 -22.91 10.58 13.31
C SER A 11 -23.16 10.20 11.84
N GLU A 12 -22.24 9.45 11.23
CA GLU A 12 -22.32 9.05 9.82
C GLU A 12 -23.32 7.90 9.55
N PHE A 13 -23.61 7.09 10.56
CA PHE A 13 -24.44 5.88 10.43
C PHE A 13 -25.65 5.86 11.39
N SER A 14 -26.13 7.04 11.80
CA SER A 14 -27.20 7.24 12.81
C SER A 14 -28.52 6.49 12.54
N GLU A 15 -28.78 6.09 11.29
CA GLU A 15 -29.97 5.31 10.90
C GLU A 15 -29.87 3.81 11.21
N LYS A 16 -28.66 3.28 11.43
CA LYS A 16 -28.44 1.89 11.85
C LYS A 16 -28.28 1.86 13.36
N LYS A 17 -28.87 0.86 14.03
CA LYS A 17 -28.70 0.59 15.47
C LYS A 17 -27.24 0.22 15.75
N ILE A 18 -26.36 1.21 15.79
CA ILE A 18 -24.95 1.03 16.11
C ILE A 18 -24.83 0.80 17.60
N GLN A 19 -24.21 -0.31 17.96
CA GLN A 19 -23.81 -0.55 19.33
C GLN A 19 -22.46 0.10 19.58
N ARG A 20 -22.39 0.95 20.61
CA ARG A 20 -21.12 1.50 21.06
C ARG A 20 -20.25 0.35 21.59
N PRO A 21 -18.95 0.32 21.26
CA PRO A 21 -18.03 -0.64 21.87
C PRO A 21 -18.03 -0.49 23.39
N ILE A 22 -18.00 -1.62 24.11
CA ILE A 22 -17.84 -1.62 25.57
C ILE A 22 -16.44 -1.11 25.91
N GLN A 23 -16.29 -0.47 27.08
CA GLN A 23 -15.03 0.12 27.53
C GLN A 23 -13.87 -0.89 27.57
N THR A 24 -14.16 -2.14 27.91
CA THR A 24 -13.21 -3.28 27.88
C THR A 24 -12.63 -3.48 26.48
N THR A 25 -13.46 -3.37 25.45
CA THR A 25 -13.05 -3.52 24.06
C THR A 25 -12.22 -2.34 23.57
N ILE A 26 -12.54 -1.12 24.00
CA ILE A 26 -11.73 0.07 23.71
C ILE A 26 -10.32 -0.07 24.32
N ALA A 27 -10.23 -0.61 25.54
CA ALA A 27 -8.95 -0.88 26.19
C ALA A 27 -8.13 -1.94 25.42
N LYS A 28 -8.78 -3.05 25.00
CA LYS A 28 -8.18 -4.07 24.13
C LYS A 28 -7.67 -3.52 22.80
N MET A 29 -8.43 -2.63 22.15
CA MET A 29 -8.00 -1.96 20.93
C MET A 29 -6.83 -1.02 21.17
N SER A 30 -6.74 -0.41 22.36
CA SER A 30 -5.66 0.52 22.69
C SER A 30 -4.36 -0.21 23.03
N SER A 31 -4.43 -1.44 23.53
CA SER A 31 -3.24 -2.27 23.83
C SER A 31 -2.69 -2.98 22.59
N TYR A 32 -3.46 -3.09 21.51
CA TYR A 32 -2.99 -3.69 20.26
C TYR A 32 -2.07 -2.76 19.48
N ARG A 33 -1.00 -3.30 18.90
CA ARG A 33 0.06 -2.52 18.22
C ARG A 33 -0.33 -2.01 16.82
N TRP A 34 -1.42 -2.53 16.22
CA TRP A 34 -1.94 -2.19 14.89
C TRP A 34 -0.88 -2.20 13.76
N PRO A 35 -0.53 -3.39 13.23
CA PRO A 35 0.52 -3.53 12.22
C PRO A 35 0.28 -2.71 10.94
N GLY A 36 -0.98 -2.51 10.53
CA GLY A 36 -1.35 -1.71 9.36
C GLY A 36 -1.72 -0.24 9.64
N ASN A 37 -1.28 0.32 10.76
CA ASN A 37 -1.58 1.70 11.21
C ASN A 37 -3.09 1.96 11.48
N VAL A 38 -3.46 3.25 11.53
CA VAL A 38 -4.81 3.77 11.79
C VAL A 38 -5.89 3.19 10.85
N ARG A 39 -5.53 2.69 9.66
CA ARG A 39 -6.50 2.10 8.72
C ARG A 39 -7.07 0.77 9.21
N GLU A 40 -6.24 -0.08 9.82
CA GLU A 40 -6.73 -1.32 10.40
C GLU A 40 -7.64 -1.05 11.59
N LEU A 41 -7.25 -0.10 12.45
CA LEU A 41 -8.08 0.38 13.55
C LEU A 41 -9.45 0.88 13.06
N GLN A 42 -9.48 1.69 12.01
CA GLN A 42 -10.71 2.18 11.40
C GLN A 42 -11.57 1.04 10.84
N ASN A 43 -10.97 0.06 10.17
CA ASN A 43 -11.69 -1.06 9.58
C ASN A 43 -12.35 -1.94 10.65
N VAL A 44 -11.62 -2.26 11.72
CA VAL A 44 -12.15 -3.04 12.84
C VAL A 44 -13.26 -2.28 13.56
N LEU A 45 -13.05 -0.99 13.83
CA LEU A 45 -14.06 -0.15 14.47
C LEU A 45 -15.33 -0.01 13.61
N LYS A 46 -15.17 0.14 12.30
CA LYS A 46 -16.29 0.22 11.35
C LYS A 46 -17.07 -1.10 11.30
N ARG A 47 -16.38 -2.25 11.22
CA ARG A 47 -17.03 -3.57 11.24
C ARG A 47 -17.76 -3.81 12.56
N MET A 48 -17.14 -3.46 13.68
CA MET A 48 -17.75 -3.53 15.01
C MET A 48 -19.08 -2.81 15.07
N MET A 49 -19.08 -1.55 14.64
CA MET A 49 -20.23 -0.68 14.78
C MET A 49 -21.35 -1.00 13.78
N ILE A 50 -21.02 -1.50 12.58
CA ILE A 50 -22.00 -1.78 11.53
C ILE A 50 -22.57 -3.21 11.62
N LEU A 51 -21.73 -4.19 11.93
CA LEU A 51 -22.08 -5.62 11.87
C LEU A 51 -22.33 -6.22 13.25
N GLY A 52 -21.93 -5.55 14.35
CA GLY A 52 -22.05 -6.10 15.71
C GLY A 52 -21.07 -7.25 16.01
N GLU A 53 -20.25 -7.66 15.03
CA GLU A 53 -19.27 -8.77 15.15
C GLU A 53 -17.89 -8.34 15.65
N GLY A 54 -17.75 -7.06 16.01
CA GLY A 54 -16.44 -6.48 16.31
C GLY A 54 -15.75 -7.06 17.52
N GLU A 55 -16.51 -7.50 18.52
CA GLU A 55 -15.94 -8.01 19.76
C GLU A 55 -15.23 -9.34 19.52
N LYS A 56 -15.89 -10.25 18.80
CA LYS A 56 -15.28 -11.47 18.26
C LYS A 56 -14.09 -11.16 17.36
N THR A 57 -14.21 -10.14 16.49
CA THR A 57 -13.12 -9.75 15.58
C THR A 57 -11.85 -9.30 16.34
N ILE A 58 -12.00 -8.60 17.46
CA ILE A 58 -10.85 -8.14 18.27
C ILE A 58 -10.27 -9.29 19.08
N ASP A 59 -11.10 -10.16 19.64
CA ASP A 59 -10.61 -11.35 20.31
C ASP A 59 -9.87 -12.29 19.34
N ASP A 60 -10.38 -12.47 18.11
CA ASP A 60 -9.68 -13.21 17.06
C ASP A 60 -8.35 -12.56 16.68
N LEU A 61 -8.28 -11.22 16.60
CA LEU A 61 -7.04 -10.49 16.30
C LEU A 61 -6.01 -10.55 17.44
N LEU A 62 -6.46 -10.60 18.69
CA LEU A 62 -5.59 -10.72 19.87
C LEU A 62 -5.09 -12.15 20.08
N ASN A 63 -5.92 -13.14 19.74
CA ASN A 63 -5.58 -14.56 19.81
C ASN A 63 -4.77 -15.04 18.61
N ALA A 64 -4.89 -14.36 17.47
CA ALA A 64 -4.00 -14.58 16.35
C ALA A 64 -2.58 -14.17 16.75
N PRO A 65 -1.55 -14.99 16.43
CA PRO A 65 -0.18 -14.53 16.53
C PRO A 65 -0.08 -13.23 15.72
N ILE A 66 0.32 -12.14 16.40
CA ILE A 66 0.59 -10.87 15.73
C ILE A 66 1.46 -11.23 14.54
N PRO A 67 1.02 -10.97 13.29
CA PRO A 67 1.86 -11.23 12.15
C PRO A 67 3.15 -10.49 12.43
N GLN A 68 4.22 -11.25 12.72
CA GLN A 68 5.54 -10.67 12.87
C GLN A 68 5.69 -9.84 11.61
N GLN A 69 5.98 -8.55 11.79
CA GLN A 69 6.29 -7.68 10.69
C GLN A 69 7.56 -8.25 10.04
N GLN A 70 7.41 -9.26 9.20
CA GLN A 70 8.15 -9.38 7.97
C GLN A 70 7.69 -8.18 7.13
N GLY A 71 8.05 -6.97 7.57
CA GLY A 71 8.22 -5.86 6.64
C GLY A 71 9.05 -6.44 5.50
N PRO A 72 8.67 -6.15 4.24
CA PRO A 72 9.00 -6.98 3.09
C PRO A 72 10.37 -7.57 3.29
N GLU A 73 10.41 -8.89 3.54
CA GLU A 73 11.66 -9.61 3.64
C GLU A 73 12.39 -9.24 2.35
N PHE A 74 13.35 -8.32 2.44
CA PHE A 74 14.25 -8.03 1.35
C PHE A 74 15.14 -9.26 1.34
N LYS A 75 14.60 -10.37 0.81
CA LYS A 75 15.35 -11.58 0.50
C LYS A 75 16.56 -11.07 -0.26
N THR A 76 17.70 -11.21 0.42
CA THR A 76 19.04 -10.81 0.01
C THR A 76 19.16 -10.99 -1.50
N ALA A 77 19.03 -9.87 -2.20
CA ALA A 77 20.10 -9.27 -2.98
C ALA A 77 20.84 -10.36 -3.75
N GLU A 78 20.43 -10.71 -4.97
CA GLU A 78 21.19 -10.23 -6.15
C GLU A 78 20.31 -9.81 -7.35
N SER A 79 19.12 -10.39 -7.53
CA SER A 79 18.35 -10.22 -8.76
C SER A 79 17.40 -9.01 -8.79
N LYS A 80 16.96 -8.52 -7.62
CA LYS A 80 16.05 -7.35 -7.50
C LYS A 80 16.78 -6.00 -7.44
N LEU A 81 18.09 -6.01 -7.19
CA LEU A 81 18.92 -4.81 -7.06
C LEU A 81 19.08 -4.08 -8.39
N LEU A 82 19.35 -4.77 -9.50
CA LEU A 82 19.59 -4.14 -10.82
C LEU A 82 18.42 -3.28 -11.35
N ILE A 83 17.18 -3.64 -11.04
CA ILE A 83 16.00 -2.89 -11.53
C ILE A 83 15.74 -1.67 -10.64
N THR A 84 15.92 -1.83 -9.33
CA THR A 84 15.65 -0.75 -8.37
C THR A 84 16.80 0.23 -8.25
N ASP A 85 18.04 -0.20 -8.52
CA ASP A 85 19.27 0.63 -8.43
C ASP A 85 19.12 1.93 -9.18
N ASP A 86 18.68 1.77 -10.42
CA ASP A 86 18.55 2.87 -11.33
C ASP A 86 17.40 3.80 -10.93
N LEU A 87 16.36 3.32 -10.23
CA LEU A 87 15.22 4.16 -9.82
C LEU A 87 15.57 5.18 -8.74
N TRP A 88 16.53 4.87 -7.88
CA TRP A 88 16.95 5.72 -6.78
C TRP A 88 18.21 6.54 -7.08
N ARG A 89 18.61 6.61 -8.35
CA ARG A 89 19.66 7.52 -8.84
C ARG A 89 19.05 8.78 -9.49
N VAL A 90 19.58 9.95 -9.20
CA VAL A 90 19.30 11.20 -9.94
C VAL A 90 20.62 11.72 -10.48
N ASN A 91 20.72 11.95 -11.78
CA ASN A 91 21.98 12.34 -12.46
C ASN A 91 23.16 11.38 -12.21
N GLY A 92 22.88 10.08 -12.02
CA GLY A 92 23.91 9.07 -11.77
C GLY A 92 24.30 8.91 -10.30
N GLU A 93 23.89 9.82 -9.43
CA GLU A 93 24.18 9.78 -7.99
C GLU A 93 23.00 9.19 -7.20
N LYS A 94 23.30 8.42 -6.16
CA LYS A 94 22.29 7.96 -5.18
C LYS A 94 21.60 9.19 -4.59
N VAL A 95 20.26 9.17 -4.51
CA VAL A 95 19.51 10.30 -3.96
C VAL A 95 20.09 10.66 -2.57
N PRO A 96 20.66 11.86 -2.39
CA PRO A 96 21.47 12.18 -1.21
C PRO A 96 20.62 12.43 0.05
N ASN A 97 19.31 12.66 -0.09
CA ASN A 97 18.40 12.89 1.04
C ASN A 97 17.00 12.34 0.74
N LEU A 98 16.37 11.73 1.75
CA LEU A 98 14.98 11.27 1.74
C LEU A 98 13.98 12.37 1.32
N SER A 99 14.27 13.64 1.61
CA SER A 99 13.45 14.79 1.22
C SER A 99 13.37 15.02 -0.29
N ALA A 100 14.34 14.52 -1.06
CA ALA A 100 14.35 14.62 -2.52
C ALA A 100 13.55 13.48 -3.20
N LEU A 101 13.16 12.44 -2.46
CA LEU A 101 12.35 11.33 -2.96
C LEU A 101 10.90 11.76 -3.12
N SER A 102 10.51 12.05 -4.36
CA SER A 102 9.11 12.26 -4.73
C SER A 102 8.59 11.04 -5.46
N LEU A 103 7.49 10.44 -4.97
CA LEU A 103 6.79 9.35 -5.66
C LEU A 103 6.42 9.70 -7.09
N LYS A 104 6.12 10.98 -7.37
CA LYS A 104 5.86 11.46 -8.73
C LYS A 104 7.08 11.30 -9.64
N LYS A 105 8.28 11.63 -9.13
CA LYS A 105 9.54 11.48 -9.87
C LYS A 105 9.89 10.00 -10.06
N VAL A 106 9.73 9.18 -9.02
CA VAL A 106 10.00 7.73 -9.08
C VAL A 106 9.09 7.03 -10.09
N ARG A 107 7.77 7.32 -10.03
CA ARG A 107 6.79 6.77 -10.98
C ARG A 107 7.13 7.15 -12.42
N LYS A 108 7.47 8.41 -12.67
CA LYS A 108 7.86 8.89 -14.00
C LYS A 108 9.10 8.16 -14.51
N LYS A 109 10.13 7.99 -13.66
CA LYS A 109 11.36 7.29 -14.05
C LYS A 109 11.12 5.80 -14.34
N ALA A 110 10.29 5.14 -13.53
CA ALA A 110 9.92 3.75 -13.74
C ALA A 110 9.15 3.55 -15.06
N ALA A 111 8.16 4.40 -15.33
CA ALA A 111 7.41 4.37 -16.59
C ALA A 111 8.33 4.52 -17.81
N ASN A 112 9.18 5.55 -17.81
CA ASN A 112 10.11 5.80 -18.92
C ASN A 112 11.06 4.62 -19.19
N ARG A 113 11.54 3.95 -18.13
CA ARG A 113 12.42 2.79 -18.28
C ARG A 113 11.69 1.62 -18.95
N VAL A 114 10.50 1.29 -18.45
CA VAL A 114 9.68 0.21 -19.00
C VAL A 114 9.30 0.51 -20.44
N GLU A 115 8.88 1.75 -20.74
CA GLU A 115 8.57 2.17 -22.11
C GLU A 115 9.76 1.95 -23.05
N ARG A 116 10.98 2.34 -22.64
CA ARG A 116 12.18 2.16 -23.46
C ARG A 116 12.49 0.69 -23.72
N GLU A 117 12.38 -0.16 -22.70
CA GLU A 117 12.63 -1.61 -22.84
C GLU A 117 11.62 -2.26 -23.78
N VAL A 118 10.33 -1.93 -23.63
CA VAL A 118 9.26 -2.43 -24.50
C VAL A 118 9.43 -1.95 -25.95
N ILE A 119 9.71 -0.66 -26.16
CA ILE A 119 9.95 -0.10 -27.49
C ILE A 119 11.13 -0.79 -28.17
N SER A 120 12.24 -0.98 -27.44
CA SER A 120 13.43 -1.63 -27.99
C SER A 120 13.14 -3.07 -28.38
N TYR A 121 12.48 -3.83 -27.49
CA TYR A 121 12.07 -5.21 -27.76
C TYR A 121 11.16 -5.32 -29.00
N VAL A 122 10.14 -4.46 -29.11
CA VAL A 122 9.22 -4.51 -30.25
C VAL A 122 9.93 -4.10 -31.54
N LEU A 123 10.81 -3.09 -31.51
CA LEU A 123 11.61 -2.70 -32.68
C LEU A 123 12.52 -3.83 -33.16
N GLU A 124 13.18 -4.55 -32.26
CA GLU A 124 13.99 -5.71 -32.64
C GLU A 124 13.14 -6.80 -33.30
N LYS A 125 11.95 -7.09 -32.75
CA LYS A 125 11.03 -8.10 -33.32
C LYS A 125 10.39 -7.70 -34.64
N THR A 126 10.29 -6.40 -34.93
CA THR A 126 9.75 -5.91 -36.20
C THR A 126 10.84 -5.58 -37.24
N GLY A 127 12.11 -5.87 -36.95
CA GLY A 127 13.22 -5.51 -37.83
C GLY A 127 13.34 -3.99 -38.00
N TRP A 128 13.13 -3.24 -36.93
CA TRP A 128 13.14 -1.77 -36.88
C TRP A 128 12.07 -1.08 -37.74
N ASN A 129 11.01 -1.79 -38.11
CA ASN A 129 9.86 -1.20 -38.79
C ASN A 129 9.00 -0.40 -37.79
N LYS A 130 9.22 0.92 -37.76
CA LYS A 130 8.58 1.86 -36.84
C LYS A 130 7.05 1.84 -36.95
N THR A 131 6.49 1.80 -38.16
CA THR A 131 5.04 1.79 -38.39
C THR A 131 4.39 0.51 -37.85
N ARG A 132 5.01 -0.66 -38.09
CA ARG A 132 4.53 -1.94 -37.54
C ARG A 132 4.68 -1.98 -36.02
N ALA A 133 5.80 -1.47 -35.49
CA ALA A 133 6.04 -1.40 -34.05
C ALA A 133 5.00 -0.51 -33.33
N ALA A 134 4.73 0.68 -33.88
CA ALA A 134 3.72 1.60 -33.38
C ALA A 134 2.33 0.97 -33.37
N LYS A 135 1.96 0.28 -34.45
CA LYS A 135 0.69 -0.46 -34.55
C LYS A 135 0.58 -1.60 -33.53
N ILE A 136 1.66 -2.34 -33.27
CA ILE A 136 1.70 -3.41 -32.26
C ILE A 136 1.56 -2.85 -30.84
N MET A 137 2.22 -1.72 -30.55
CA MET A 137 2.18 -1.06 -29.25
C MET A 137 0.95 -0.17 -29.05
N ASN A 138 0.08 -0.04 -30.06
CA ASN A 138 -1.07 0.85 -30.07
C ASN A 138 -0.73 2.30 -29.70
N ILE A 139 0.41 2.78 -30.21
CA ILE A 139 0.87 4.16 -30.10
C ILE A 139 0.81 4.79 -31.50
N SER A 140 0.26 6.01 -31.60
CA SER A 140 0.09 6.72 -32.88
C SER A 140 1.29 7.58 -33.23
#